data_AF-A0A7M4DI41-F1
#
_entry.id   AF-A0A7M4DI41-F1
#
_cell.length_a   1.000
_cell.length_b   1.000
_cell.length_c   1.000
_cell.angle_alpha   90.00
_cell.angle_beta   90.00
_cell.angle_gamma   90.00
#
_symmetry.space_group_name_H-M   'P 1'
#
loop_
_entity.id
_entity.type
_entity.pdbx_description
1 polymer ?
#
loop_
_entity_poly.entity_id
_entity_poly.type
_entity_poly.pdbx_seq_one_letter_code
_entity_poly.pdbx_strand_id
1 'polypeptide(L)'
;MAVDRKSIVETIKWIGPFLPKAIDLIKQNPEIWQGIQDQANRLTRRKGTAVQDVLATIEVLRDQVAYLAESADDADESRRAEAWSKRLSHCEHAAQLLTAPGTTKDERKALAARVATLRTEIFTAFIAEQGEDARGIGRVPELDAEPNLPDEA
;
A
#
# COMPACT_ATOMS: atom_id res chain seq x y z
N MET A 1 10.81 2.92 -21.53
CA MET A 1 10.71 4.39 -21.45
C MET A 1 11.50 4.84 -20.24
N ALA A 2 12.42 5.81 -20.38
CA ALA A 2 13.18 6.32 -19.25
C ALA A 2 12.25 7.10 -18.31
N VAL A 3 12.26 6.75 -17.03
CA VAL A 3 11.44 7.41 -16.02
C VAL A 3 11.96 8.83 -15.79
N ASP A 4 11.10 9.83 -15.96
CA ASP A 4 11.44 11.22 -15.68
C ASP A 4 11.54 11.46 -14.17
N ARG A 5 12.72 11.93 -13.70
CA ARG A 5 12.98 12.30 -12.30
C ARG A 5 11.95 13.30 -11.77
N LYS A 6 11.37 14.14 -12.61
CA LYS A 6 10.35 15.12 -12.21
C LYS A 6 9.03 14.45 -11.82
N SER A 7 8.62 13.41 -12.56
CA SER A 7 7.44 12.59 -12.26
C SER A 7 7.61 11.78 -10.97
N ILE A 8 8.83 11.29 -10.71
CA ILE A 8 9.20 10.64 -9.43
C ILE A 8 8.97 11.62 -8.28
N VAL A 9 9.54 12.82 -8.35
CA VAL A 9 9.45 13.84 -7.29
C VAL A 9 8.00 14.32 -7.05
N GLU A 10 7.18 14.48 -8.10
CA GLU A 10 5.78 14.89 -7.93
C GLU A 10 4.92 13.81 -7.27
N THR A 11 5.14 12.54 -7.61
CA THR A 11 4.47 11.41 -6.98
C THR A 11 4.88 11.30 -5.50
N ILE A 12 6.16 11.49 -5.19
CA ILE A 12 6.70 11.49 -3.82
C ILE A 12 6.19 12.66 -2.99
N LYS A 13 6.10 13.87 -3.56
CA LYS A 13 5.58 15.07 -2.87
C LYS A 13 4.15 14.87 -2.35
N TRP A 14 3.37 13.99 -2.96
CA TRP A 14 1.97 13.72 -2.57
C TRP A 14 1.83 12.70 -1.42
N ILE A 15 2.87 11.90 -1.16
CA ILE A 15 2.91 10.90 -0.07
C ILE A 15 3.30 11.54 1.28
N GLY A 16 3.74 12.81 1.26
CA GLY A 16 4.17 13.58 2.43
C GLY A 16 5.67 13.50 2.68
N PRO A 17 6.19 14.19 3.70
CA PRO A 17 7.63 14.36 3.96
C PRO A 17 8.38 13.09 4.43
N PHE A 18 7.81 11.90 4.24
CA PHE A 18 8.16 10.72 5.04
C PHE A 18 8.92 9.60 4.34
N LEU A 19 9.56 9.77 3.19
CA LEU A 19 10.12 8.59 2.52
C LEU A 19 11.42 8.76 1.71
N PRO A 20 12.52 9.31 2.25
CA PRO A 20 13.83 9.22 1.59
C PRO A 20 14.20 7.78 1.18
N LYS A 21 13.83 6.78 1.99
CA LYS A 21 14.07 5.35 1.70
C LYS A 21 13.33 4.81 0.47
N ALA A 22 12.07 5.19 0.23
CA ALA A 22 11.38 4.76 -0.99
C ALA A 22 11.96 5.42 -2.25
N ILE A 23 12.42 6.67 -2.14
CA ILE A 23 13.11 7.33 -3.27
C ILE A 23 14.35 6.52 -3.66
N ASP A 24 15.12 6.06 -2.68
CA ASP A 24 16.33 5.29 -2.93
C ASP A 24 16.02 3.88 -3.45
N LEU A 25 14.95 3.23 -2.98
CA LEU A 25 14.48 1.95 -3.52
C LEU A 25 14.03 2.05 -4.99
N ILE A 26 13.25 3.08 -5.32
CA ILE A 26 12.79 3.33 -6.70
C ILE A 26 13.96 3.63 -7.64
N LYS A 27 14.97 4.36 -7.17
CA LYS A 27 16.17 4.63 -7.98
C LYS A 27 16.99 3.38 -8.26
N GLN A 28 16.99 2.42 -7.33
CA GLN A 28 17.77 1.19 -7.42
C GLN A 28 17.06 0.12 -8.26
N ASN A 29 15.73 0.13 -8.29
CA ASN A 29 14.90 -0.83 -9.00
C ASN A 29 13.93 -0.07 -9.95
N PRO A 30 14.36 0.34 -11.16
CA PRO A 30 13.49 1.08 -12.08
C PRO A 30 12.29 0.27 -12.60
N GLU A 31 12.34 -1.06 -12.54
CA GLU A 31 11.29 -1.99 -12.97
C GLU A 31 10.04 -1.96 -12.09
N ILE A 32 10.17 -1.71 -10.78
CA ILE A 32 9.02 -1.61 -9.85
C ILE A 32 8.25 -0.31 -10.03
N TRP A 33 8.82 0.67 -10.74
CA TRP A 33 8.26 2.00 -10.89
C TRP A 33 6.90 2.02 -11.59
N GLN A 34 6.67 1.12 -12.57
CA GLN A 34 5.38 1.06 -13.27
C GLN A 34 4.25 0.63 -12.32
N GLY A 35 4.47 -0.42 -11.52
CA GLY A 35 3.50 -0.87 -10.51
C GLY A 35 3.23 0.19 -9.44
N ILE A 36 4.28 0.89 -8.99
CA ILE A 36 4.15 2.02 -8.05
C ILE A 36 3.33 3.16 -8.66
N GLN A 37 3.59 3.53 -9.92
CA GLN A 37 2.84 4.58 -10.62
C GLN A 37 1.37 4.22 -10.78
N ASP A 38 1.05 3.00 -11.19
CA ASP A 38 -0.33 2.56 -11.38
C ASP A 38 -1.12 2.62 -10.08
N GLN A 39 -0.52 2.17 -8.98
CA GLN A 39 -1.14 2.23 -7.65
C GLN A 39 -1.26 3.67 -7.14
N ALA A 40 -0.24 4.51 -7.34
CA ALA A 40 -0.32 5.94 -7.01
C ALA A 40 -1.42 6.64 -7.82
N ASN A 41 -1.59 6.30 -9.10
CA ASN A 41 -2.63 6.82 -9.98
C ASN A 41 -4.03 6.39 -9.52
N ARG A 42 -4.21 5.13 -9.09
CA ARG A 42 -5.47 4.64 -8.51
C ARG A 42 -5.85 5.42 -7.26
N LEU A 43 -4.88 5.70 -6.39
CA LEU A 43 -5.09 6.45 -5.14
C LEU A 43 -5.36 7.94 -5.38
N THR A 44 -4.71 8.56 -6.37
CA THR A 44 -4.90 10.00 -6.68
C THR A 44 -6.24 10.27 -7.35
N ARG A 45 -6.69 9.40 -8.26
CA ARG A 45 -8.00 9.52 -8.92
C ARG A 45 -9.18 9.43 -7.96
N ARG A 46 -8.99 8.81 -6.79
CA ARG A 46 -10.03 8.56 -5.78
C ARG A 46 -9.93 9.48 -4.57
N LYS A 47 -9.20 10.61 -4.69
CA LYS A 47 -8.98 11.55 -3.59
C LYS A 47 -10.18 12.47 -3.40
N GLY A 48 -10.69 12.52 -2.17
CA GLY A 48 -11.67 13.52 -1.77
C GLY A 48 -12.09 13.37 -0.32
N THR A 49 -13.01 14.23 0.11
CA THR A 49 -13.64 14.15 1.44
C THR A 49 -15.10 13.71 1.34
N ALA A 50 -15.62 13.45 0.13
CA ALA A 50 -16.90 12.81 -0.02
C ALA A 50 -16.80 11.35 0.46
N VAL A 51 -17.88 10.83 1.04
CA VAL A 51 -17.91 9.46 1.57
C VAL A 51 -17.56 8.43 0.49
N GLN A 52 -18.03 8.64 -0.75
CA GLN A 52 -17.74 7.76 -1.88
C GLN A 52 -16.24 7.74 -2.23
N ASP A 53 -15.56 8.88 -2.20
CA ASP A 53 -14.12 8.96 -2.45
C ASP A 53 -13.32 8.24 -1.36
N VAL A 54 -13.77 8.37 -0.10
CA VAL A 54 -13.17 7.68 1.05
C VAL A 54 -13.34 6.17 0.92
N LEU A 55 -14.54 5.68 0.60
CA LEU A 55 -14.80 4.25 0.37
C LEU A 55 -13.97 3.71 -0.79
N ALA A 56 -13.92 4.43 -1.92
CA ALA A 56 -13.12 4.04 -3.07
C ALA A 56 -11.61 4.01 -2.76
N THR A 57 -11.12 4.89 -1.88
CA THR A 57 -9.74 4.85 -1.39
C THR A 57 -9.51 3.62 -0.51
N ILE A 58 -10.43 3.31 0.42
CA ILE A 58 -10.32 2.15 1.31
C ILE A 58 -10.25 0.84 0.52
N GLU A 59 -11.02 0.70 -0.56
CA GLU A 59 -10.97 -0.47 -1.45
C GLU A 59 -9.55 -0.69 -2.01
N VAL A 60 -8.92 0.35 -2.56
CA VAL A 60 -7.53 0.24 -3.07
C VAL A 60 -6.54 -0.13 -1.97
N LEU A 61 -6.72 0.42 -0.76
CA LEU A 61 -5.86 0.10 0.38
C LEU A 61 -6.04 -1.35 0.85
N ARG A 62 -7.23 -1.93 0.69
CA ARG A 62 -7.45 -3.35 0.98
C ARG A 62 -6.71 -4.26 0.01
N ASP A 63 -6.70 -3.94 -1.28
CA ASP A 63 -5.89 -4.68 -2.26
C ASP A 63 -4.41 -4.67 -1.86
N GLN A 64 -3.90 -3.50 -1.43
CA GLN A 64 -2.50 -3.37 -0.99
C GLN A 64 -2.21 -4.14 0.30
N VAL A 65 -3.14 -4.13 1.26
CA VAL A 65 -2.99 -4.90 2.51
C VAL A 65 -3.08 -6.40 2.26
N ALA A 66 -3.92 -6.85 1.32
CA ALA A 66 -4.00 -8.25 0.93
C ALA A 66 -2.68 -8.73 0.31
N TYR A 67 -2.10 -7.93 -0.59
CA TYR A 67 -0.76 -8.19 -1.13
C TYR A 67 0.29 -8.32 -0.02
N LEU A 68 0.36 -7.34 0.88
CA LEU A 68 1.31 -7.33 1.99
C LEU A 68 1.12 -8.48 2.97
N ALA A 69 -0.10 -9.00 3.12
CA ALA A 69 -0.38 -10.17 3.95
C ALA A 69 0.07 -11.46 3.25
N GLU A 70 -0.07 -11.54 1.93
CA GLU A 70 0.33 -12.70 1.13
C GLU A 70 1.86 -12.77 0.96
N SER A 71 2.54 -11.62 0.93
CA SER A 71 3.99 -11.54 0.77
C SER A 71 4.76 -11.63 2.09
N ALA A 72 4.08 -11.45 3.23
CA ALA A 72 4.70 -11.43 4.55
C ALA A 72 5.56 -12.67 4.82
N ASP A 73 6.83 -12.45 5.10
CA ASP A 73 7.79 -13.53 5.41
C ASP A 73 8.03 -13.71 6.92
N ASP A 74 7.66 -12.70 7.71
CA ASP A 74 7.77 -12.68 9.15
C ASP A 74 6.46 -12.37 9.89
N ALA A 75 6.49 -12.65 11.20
CA ALA A 75 5.35 -12.44 12.07
C ALA A 75 5.02 -10.95 12.30
N ASP A 76 5.99 -10.04 12.12
CA ASP A 76 5.77 -8.60 12.26
C ASP A 76 5.02 -8.04 11.05
N GLU A 77 5.35 -8.48 9.84
CA GLU A 77 4.65 -8.18 8.59
C GLU A 77 3.21 -8.65 8.61
N SER A 78 3.01 -9.92 8.97
CA SER A 78 1.67 -10.49 9.13
C SER A 78 0.83 -9.68 10.12
N ARG A 79 1.40 -9.35 11.29
CA ARG A 79 0.71 -8.53 12.30
C ARG A 79 0.39 -7.12 11.81
N ARG A 80 1.31 -6.48 11.07
CA ARG A 80 1.09 -5.14 10.50
C ARG A 80 -0.05 -5.16 9.48
N ALA A 81 -0.05 -6.13 8.56
CA ALA A 81 -1.10 -6.29 7.58
C ALA A 81 -2.48 -6.52 8.24
N GLU A 82 -2.56 -7.38 9.24
CA GLU A 82 -3.80 -7.56 10.03
C GLU A 82 -4.25 -6.28 10.72
N ALA A 83 -3.33 -5.53 11.33
CA ALA A 83 -3.63 -4.29 12.02
C ALA A 83 -4.19 -3.23 11.06
N TRP A 84 -3.61 -3.10 9.86
CA TRP A 84 -4.13 -2.23 8.82
C TRP A 84 -5.52 -2.67 8.33
N SER A 85 -5.72 -3.97 8.11
CA SER A 85 -7.03 -4.52 7.71
C SER A 85 -8.15 -4.15 8.72
N LYS A 86 -7.87 -4.29 10.02
CA LYS A 86 -8.79 -3.89 11.09
C LYS A 86 -9.08 -2.38 11.07
N ARG A 87 -8.04 -1.55 10.94
CA ARG A 87 -8.17 -0.08 10.87
C ARG A 87 -8.96 0.38 9.64
N LEU A 88 -8.76 -0.25 8.48
CA LEU A 88 -9.53 0.01 7.26
C LEU A 88 -11.00 -0.37 7.43
N SER A 89 -11.29 -1.50 8.05
CA SER A 89 -12.67 -1.94 8.32
C SER A 89 -13.41 -0.99 9.27
N HIS A 90 -12.72 -0.47 10.31
CA HIS A 90 -13.28 0.58 11.15
C HIS A 90 -13.56 1.88 10.38
N CYS A 91 -12.65 2.28 9.47
CA CYS A 91 -12.86 3.46 8.63
C CYS A 91 -14.01 3.29 7.64
N GLU A 92 -14.20 2.09 7.08
CA GLU A 92 -15.31 1.78 6.19
C GLU A 92 -16.64 1.86 6.94
N HIS A 93 -16.73 1.24 8.11
CA HIS A 93 -17.94 1.30 8.92
C HIS A 93 -18.27 2.75 9.31
N ALA A 94 -17.27 3.54 9.70
CA ALA A 94 -17.43 4.97 9.95
C ALA A 94 -17.92 5.69 8.68
N ALA A 95 -17.36 5.42 7.51
CA ALA A 95 -17.79 6.01 6.24
C ALA A 95 -19.27 5.73 5.95
N GLN A 96 -19.73 4.50 6.18
CA GLN A 96 -21.13 4.11 6.01
C GLN A 96 -22.05 4.88 6.96
N LEU A 97 -21.65 5.09 8.22
CA LEU A 97 -22.42 5.91 9.18
C LEU A 97 -22.53 7.38 8.74
N LEU A 98 -21.47 7.92 8.13
CA LEU A 98 -21.44 9.31 7.64
C LEU A 98 -22.32 9.55 6.40
N THR A 99 -23.04 8.54 5.90
CA THR A 99 -24.09 8.71 4.89
C THR A 99 -25.43 9.17 5.49
N ALA A 100 -25.59 9.10 6.81
CA ALA A 100 -26.82 9.46 7.49
C ALA A 100 -27.12 10.98 7.42
N PRO A 101 -28.41 11.37 7.46
CA PRO A 101 -28.80 12.78 7.61
C PRO A 101 -28.22 13.40 8.89
N GLY A 102 -27.82 14.67 8.83
CA GLY A 102 -27.26 15.40 9.98
C GLY A 102 -25.73 15.33 10.10
N THR A 103 -25.07 14.50 9.29
CA THR A 103 -23.60 14.38 9.29
C THR A 103 -22.90 15.66 8.81
N THR A 104 -21.93 16.13 9.58
CA THR A 104 -21.20 17.37 9.33
C THR A 104 -20.05 17.19 8.31
N LYS A 105 -19.64 18.31 7.71
CA LYS A 105 -18.45 18.36 6.84
C LYS A 105 -17.17 18.03 7.60
N ASP A 106 -17.10 18.40 8.88
CA ASP A 106 -15.90 18.20 9.70
C ASP A 106 -15.71 16.73 10.07
N GLU A 107 -16.79 15.98 10.34
CA GLU A 107 -16.71 14.53 10.53
C GLU A 107 -16.19 13.81 9.28
N ARG A 108 -16.68 14.20 8.08
CA ARG A 108 -16.18 13.67 6.81
C ARG A 108 -14.71 14.00 6.58
N LYS A 109 -14.28 15.23 6.91
CA LYS A 109 -12.89 15.65 6.81
C LYS A 109 -11.99 14.89 7.79
N ALA A 110 -12.45 14.65 9.01
CA ALA A 110 -11.72 13.88 10.01
C ALA A 110 -11.52 12.42 9.58
N LEU A 111 -12.56 11.79 9.02
CA LEU A 111 -12.44 10.45 8.47
C LEU A 111 -11.47 10.40 7.28
N ALA A 112 -11.59 11.34 6.34
CA ALA A 112 -10.69 11.42 5.20
C ALA A 112 -9.22 11.61 5.62
N ALA A 113 -8.96 12.36 6.70
CA ALA A 113 -7.62 12.52 7.26
C ALA A 113 -7.08 11.20 7.84
N ARG A 114 -7.90 10.43 8.57
CA ARG A 114 -7.50 9.11 9.09
C ARG A 114 -7.15 8.13 7.96
N VAL A 115 -7.97 8.10 6.91
CA VAL A 115 -7.70 7.27 5.72
C VAL A 115 -6.47 7.75 4.97
N ALA A 116 -6.21 9.06 4.91
CA ALA A 116 -4.98 9.59 4.33
C ALA A 116 -3.72 9.14 5.09
N THR A 117 -3.76 9.09 6.41
CA THR A 117 -2.67 8.54 7.22
C THR A 117 -2.44 7.06 6.93
N LEU A 118 -3.51 6.26 6.92
CA LEU A 118 -3.44 4.84 6.56
C LEU A 118 -2.87 4.63 5.15
N ARG A 119 -3.28 5.45 4.19
CA ARG A 119 -2.74 5.42 2.83
C ARG A 119 -1.23 5.62 2.82
N THR A 120 -0.71 6.60 3.57
CA THR A 120 0.73 6.83 3.62
C THR A 120 1.45 5.63 4.23
N GLU A 121 0.96 5.07 5.34
CA GLU A 121 1.57 3.90 5.99
C GLU A 121 1.59 2.66 5.07
N ILE A 122 0.44 2.30 4.51
CA ILE A 122 0.28 1.09 3.68
C ILE A 122 1.06 1.23 2.38
N PHE A 123 0.97 2.40 1.72
CA PHE A 123 1.68 2.60 0.45
C PHE A 123 3.19 2.62 0.63
N THR A 124 3.68 3.08 1.79
CA THR A 124 5.09 2.99 2.17
C THR A 124 5.56 1.56 2.28
N ALA A 125 4.81 0.72 3.01
CA ALA A 125 5.11 -0.69 3.16
C ALA A 125 5.07 -1.41 1.80
N PHE A 126 4.04 -1.13 0.99
CA PHE A 126 3.94 -1.67 -0.37
C PHE A 126 5.17 -1.35 -1.23
N ILE A 127 5.68 -0.11 -1.20
CA ILE A 127 6.90 0.23 -1.95
C ILE A 127 8.13 -0.49 -1.40
N ALA A 128 8.24 -0.64 -0.08
CA ALA A 128 9.33 -1.38 0.55
C ALA A 128 9.34 -2.85 0.07
N GLU A 129 8.17 -3.49 0.15
CA GLU A 129 7.96 -4.88 -0.28
C GLU A 129 8.32 -5.09 -1.76
N GLN A 130 7.81 -4.23 -2.65
CA GLN A 130 8.15 -4.29 -4.07
C GLN A 130 9.67 -4.18 -4.30
N GLY A 131 10.36 -3.38 -3.48
CA GLY A 131 11.81 -3.23 -3.56
C GLY A 131 12.59 -4.43 -3.02
N GLU A 132 12.02 -5.20 -2.10
CA GLU A 132 12.56 -6.45 -1.58
C GLU A 132 12.37 -7.58 -2.60
N ASP A 133 11.16 -7.72 -3.15
CA ASP A 133 10.84 -8.65 -4.25
C ASP A 133 11.77 -8.46 -5.45
N ALA A 134 12.01 -7.22 -5.88
CA ALA A 134 12.90 -6.91 -7.00
C ALA A 134 14.36 -7.31 -6.74
N ARG A 135 14.77 -7.34 -5.48
CA ARG A 135 16.12 -7.79 -5.06
C ARG A 135 16.17 -9.28 -4.77
N GLY A 136 15.03 -9.99 -4.82
CA GLY A 136 14.92 -11.38 -4.38
C GLY A 136 15.15 -11.58 -2.88
N ILE A 137 14.84 -10.56 -2.08
CA ILE A 137 14.93 -10.58 -0.61
C ILE A 137 13.49 -10.70 -0.09
N GLY A 138 13.26 -11.52 0.95
CA GLY A 138 11.94 -11.70 1.56
C GLY A 138 11.25 -13.03 1.19
N ARG A 139 11.30 -13.44 -0.09
CA ARG A 139 10.88 -14.80 -0.48
C ARG A 139 12.05 -15.77 -0.38
N VAL A 140 12.02 -16.73 0.56
CA VAL A 140 13.00 -17.83 0.63
C VAL A 140 12.68 -18.87 -0.47
N PRO A 141 13.42 -18.92 -1.60
CA PRO A 141 13.07 -19.80 -2.72
C PRO A 141 13.34 -21.28 -2.43
N GLU A 142 14.16 -21.56 -1.42
CA GLU A 142 14.68 -22.89 -1.07
C GLU A 142 13.62 -23.79 -0.40
N LEU A 143 12.45 -23.25 -0.06
CA LEU A 143 11.32 -24.00 0.53
C LEU A 143 10.23 -24.39 -0.49
N ASP A 144 10.28 -23.84 -1.71
CA ASP A 144 9.37 -24.19 -2.82
C ASP A 144 9.97 -25.21 -3.79
N ALA A 145 11.27 -25.52 -3.63
CA ALA A 145 11.89 -26.62 -4.35
C ALA A 145 11.40 -27.94 -3.73
N GLU A 146 10.70 -28.77 -4.51
CA GLU A 146 10.42 -30.15 -4.09
C GLU A 146 11.74 -30.81 -3.63
N PRO A 147 11.73 -31.53 -2.49
CA PRO A 147 12.94 -32.18 -2.02
C PRO A 147 13.47 -33.07 -3.13
N ASN A 148 14.71 -32.80 -3.58
CA ASN A 148 15.42 -33.67 -4.49
C ASN A 148 15.74 -34.95 -3.71
N LEU A 149 14.79 -35.89 -3.71
CA LEU A 149 15.00 -37.24 -3.23
C LEU A 149 16.06 -37.84 -4.17
N PRO A 150 17.26 -38.19 -3.66
CA PRO A 150 18.22 -38.88 -4.50
C PRO A 150 17.57 -40.18 -4.97
N ASP A 151 17.60 -40.41 -6.28
CA ASP A 151 17.22 -41.71 -6.85
C ASP A 151 18.06 -42.79 -6.15
N GLU A 152 17.40 -43.60 -5.33
CA GLU A 152 18.03 -44.74 -4.69
C GLU A 152 18.49 -45.72 -5.78
N ALA A 153 19.81 -45.89 -5.88
CA ALA A 153 20.48 -46.84 -6.75
C ALA A 153 20.86 -48.12 -5.98
#